data_AF-A0A3M0K9S5-F1
#
_entry.id   AF-A0A3M0K9S5-F1
#
_cell.length_a   1.000
_cell.length_b   1.000
_cell.length_c   1.000
_cell.angle_alpha   90.00
_cell.angle_beta   90.00
_cell.angle_gamma   90.00
#
_symmetry.space_group_name_H-M   'P 1'
#
loop_
_entity.id
_entity.type
_entity.pdbx_description
1 polymer ?
#
loop_
_entity_poly.entity_id
_entity_poly.type
_entity_poly.pdbx_seq_one_letter_code
_entity_poly.pdbx_strand_id
1 'polypeptide(L)'
;MPALPALLALVAAALLALLGAGRAAGPGAWALDSLYFTGFAETNRTFVIARLARRPAGLCEMWLFLRLDGIGEFEHPEHPNMMVRDESKEVWSGGGLTMEYLEPQMCWKINFDGLLRWVNSTDVFNFNVDSNPRTFARALAQEPWTIKLFQRVKSSFQNQWSRQRKQHFRHEQWGQAVGEIETGNCGKTELSLKGIRSHSYGVRNWAEISRYVMILAHFEDGTAAHLTVINMPATTTHLTVGYVFFPDGRKAGIEWSNASLAELAEDGVIQEEYGVSFTAGGESFDVSAALDKQTCPVVYNGLTGRGVFHECIADFQLNGSTPGWGVVEFYYRLTVEEALIEFKEEYFLSEAVLTLITATIFYAEWVHENEMIPPAFVTCVAQFGTCH
;
A
#
# COMPACT_ATOMS: atom_id res chain seq x y z
N MET A 1 1.77 34.59 14.06
CA MET A 1 1.81 33.59 15.15
C MET A 1 0.43 32.96 15.21
N PRO A 2 0.27 31.65 14.97
CA PRO A 2 -1.02 31.01 15.21
C PRO A 2 -1.33 31.13 16.71
N ALA A 3 -2.57 31.45 17.04
CA ALA A 3 -3.00 31.60 18.42
C ALA A 3 -2.78 30.26 19.17
N LEU A 4 -2.20 30.32 20.37
CA LEU A 4 -1.95 29.20 21.29
C LEU A 4 -3.06 28.11 21.33
N PRO A 5 -4.38 28.42 21.27
CA PRO A 5 -5.43 27.40 21.18
C PRO A 5 -5.44 26.56 19.89
N ALA A 6 -5.04 27.12 18.74
CA ALA A 6 -4.92 26.35 17.50
C ALA A 6 -3.75 25.36 17.57
N LEU A 7 -2.67 25.75 18.24
CA LEU A 7 -1.52 24.90 18.48
C LEU A 7 -1.84 23.74 19.43
N LEU A 8 -2.58 24.01 20.51
CA LEU A 8 -3.06 23.00 21.45
C LEU A 8 -4.05 22.03 20.80
N ALA A 9 -4.91 22.52 19.91
CA ALA A 9 -5.82 21.66 19.14
C ALA A 9 -5.07 20.74 18.16
N LEU A 10 -4.03 21.25 17.49
CA LEU A 10 -3.15 20.47 16.61
C LEU A 10 -2.33 19.42 17.38
N VAL A 11 -1.75 19.80 18.52
CA VAL A 11 -1.01 18.88 19.39
C VAL A 11 -1.95 17.82 19.98
N ALA A 12 -3.17 18.20 20.38
CA ALA A 12 -4.17 17.25 20.86
C ALA A 12 -4.67 16.33 19.74
N ALA A 13 -4.84 16.82 18.50
CA ALA A 13 -5.23 16.02 17.35
C ALA A 13 -4.12 15.04 16.93
N ALA A 14 -2.86 15.48 16.91
CA ALA A 14 -1.69 14.64 16.70
C ALA A 14 -1.56 13.58 17.81
N LEU A 15 -1.68 13.98 19.08
CA LEU A 15 -1.69 13.06 20.21
C LEU A 15 -2.90 12.12 20.18
N LEU A 16 -4.07 12.52 19.69
CA LEU A 16 -5.24 11.65 19.53
C LEU A 16 -5.07 10.68 18.35
N ALA A 17 -4.43 11.08 17.26
CA ALA A 17 -4.06 10.17 16.16
C ALA A 17 -3.02 9.13 16.62
N LEU A 18 -2.04 9.57 17.44
CA LEU A 18 -0.98 8.72 17.97
C LEU A 18 -1.43 7.84 19.16
N LEU A 19 -2.25 8.35 20.08
CA LEU A 19 -2.88 7.57 21.16
C LEU A 19 -4.01 6.69 20.63
N GLY A 20 -4.65 7.06 19.52
CA GLY A 20 -5.54 6.21 18.74
C GLY A 20 -4.79 5.02 18.13
N ALA A 21 -3.57 5.23 17.66
CA ALA A 21 -2.65 4.17 17.25
C ALA A 21 -2.06 3.36 18.44
N GLY A 22 -1.98 3.96 19.63
CA GLY A 22 -1.41 3.39 20.85
C GLY A 22 -2.39 2.69 21.80
N ARG A 23 -3.70 2.72 21.56
CA ARG A 23 -4.63 1.84 22.29
C ARG A 23 -4.34 0.42 21.86
N ALA A 24 -3.53 -0.29 22.66
CA ALA A 24 -3.24 -1.73 22.61
C ALA A 24 -4.28 -2.46 21.77
N ALA A 25 -3.98 -2.48 20.47
CA ALA A 25 -4.97 -2.79 19.47
C ALA A 25 -5.01 -4.30 19.51
N GLY A 26 -5.99 -4.84 20.26
CA GLY A 26 -6.18 -6.28 20.34
C GLY A 26 -6.18 -6.86 18.91
N PRO A 27 -5.90 -8.15 18.71
CA PRO A 27 -5.66 -8.73 17.38
C PRO A 27 -6.70 -8.37 16.30
N GLY A 28 -7.92 -7.98 16.70
CA GLY A 28 -8.95 -7.46 15.82
C GLY A 28 -8.64 -6.13 15.15
N ALA A 29 -7.88 -5.21 15.75
CA ALA A 29 -7.62 -3.87 15.19
C ALA A 29 -6.81 -3.87 13.89
N TRP A 30 -5.96 -4.90 13.72
CA TRP A 30 -5.16 -5.12 12.51
C TRP A 30 -5.91 -5.89 11.42
N ALA A 31 -7.18 -6.23 11.66
CA ALA A 31 -8.00 -6.86 10.65
C ALA A 31 -8.22 -5.92 9.47
N LEU A 32 -8.24 -6.51 8.29
CA LEU A 32 -8.35 -5.84 7.01
C LEU A 32 -9.15 -6.70 6.05
N ASP A 33 -9.96 -6.04 5.21
CA ASP A 33 -10.49 -6.60 3.97
C ASP A 33 -10.39 -5.51 2.88
N SER A 34 -9.45 -5.69 1.96
CA SER A 34 -8.96 -4.66 1.04
C SER A 34 -9.13 -5.08 -0.42
N LEU A 35 -9.86 -4.28 -1.18
CA LEU A 35 -9.89 -4.32 -2.64
C LEU A 35 -9.03 -3.19 -3.19
N TYR A 36 -8.21 -3.52 -4.18
CA TYR A 36 -7.34 -2.60 -4.89
C TYR A 36 -7.47 -2.89 -6.38
N PHE A 37 -7.63 -1.84 -7.17
CA PHE A 37 -7.73 -1.89 -8.62
C PHE A 37 -6.75 -0.89 -9.21
N THR A 38 -6.07 -1.31 -10.26
CA THR A 38 -5.36 -0.39 -11.16
C THR A 38 -5.80 -0.61 -12.59
N GLY A 39 -5.66 0.44 -13.39
CA GLY A 39 -5.79 0.37 -14.83
C GLY A 39 -4.88 1.39 -15.47
N PHE A 40 -4.20 1.00 -16.54
CA PHE A 40 -3.30 1.81 -17.34
C PHE A 40 -3.73 1.71 -18.81
N ALA A 41 -3.78 2.84 -19.51
CA ALA A 41 -3.97 2.83 -20.96
C ALA A 41 -2.66 2.44 -21.65
N GLU A 42 -2.76 1.65 -22.72
CA GLU A 42 -1.59 1.24 -23.52
C GLU A 42 -1.08 2.38 -24.42
N THR A 43 -1.98 3.26 -24.84
CA THR A 43 -1.72 4.25 -25.88
C THR A 43 -1.37 5.63 -25.34
N ASN A 44 -1.69 5.89 -24.09
CA ASN A 44 -1.46 7.16 -23.44
C ASN A 44 -1.29 6.94 -21.94
N ARG A 45 -0.68 7.90 -21.23
CA ARG A 45 -0.32 7.74 -19.81
C ARG A 45 -1.51 7.84 -18.85
N THR A 46 -2.74 7.65 -19.35
CA THR A 46 -3.94 7.60 -18.52
C THR A 46 -3.88 6.42 -17.58
N PHE A 47 -4.18 6.65 -16.30
CA PHE A 47 -4.28 5.57 -15.33
C PHE A 47 -5.35 5.85 -14.29
N VAL A 48 -5.80 4.79 -13.63
CA VAL A 48 -6.62 4.84 -12.42
C VAL A 48 -6.03 3.91 -11.36
N ILE A 49 -6.01 4.36 -10.12
CA ILE A 49 -5.75 3.55 -8.93
C ILE A 49 -6.92 3.77 -7.98
N ALA A 50 -7.59 2.70 -7.58
CA ALA A 50 -8.72 2.75 -6.67
C ALA A 50 -8.59 1.67 -5.60
N ARG A 51 -8.72 2.05 -4.32
CA ARG A 51 -8.63 1.12 -3.19
C ARG A 51 -9.71 1.40 -2.18
N LEU A 52 -10.34 0.34 -1.68
CA LEU A 52 -11.17 0.35 -0.48
C LEU A 52 -10.72 -0.74 0.47
N ALA A 53 -10.47 -0.38 1.72
CA ALA A 53 -10.02 -1.30 2.75
C ALA A 53 -10.83 -1.17 4.02
N ARG A 54 -11.76 -2.10 4.22
CA ARG A 54 -12.57 -2.17 5.43
C ARG A 54 -11.70 -2.52 6.63
N ARG A 55 -11.97 -1.82 7.73
CA ARG A 55 -11.32 -2.00 9.01
C ARG A 55 -12.34 -2.05 10.15
N PRO A 56 -11.94 -2.58 11.32
CA PRO A 56 -12.77 -2.57 12.51
C PRO A 56 -13.28 -1.16 12.86
N ALA A 57 -14.34 -1.12 13.67
CA ALA A 57 -14.98 0.12 14.12
C ALA A 57 -15.61 0.99 13.01
N GLY A 58 -15.96 0.37 11.87
CA GLY A 58 -16.64 1.06 10.76
C GLY A 58 -15.75 2.08 10.06
N LEU A 59 -14.45 1.79 9.99
CA LEU A 59 -13.46 2.59 9.28
C LEU A 59 -13.16 1.96 7.92
N CYS A 60 -12.83 2.79 6.94
CA CYS A 60 -12.39 2.37 5.64
C CYS A 60 -11.16 3.19 5.23
N GLU A 61 -10.11 2.52 4.73
CA GLU A 61 -9.04 3.19 3.98
C GLU A 61 -9.48 3.34 2.53
N MET A 62 -9.49 4.55 2.00
CA MET A 62 -9.89 4.83 0.63
C MET A 62 -8.75 5.52 -0.12
N TRP A 63 -8.38 4.99 -1.30
CA TRP A 63 -7.46 5.63 -2.24
C TRP A 63 -8.19 5.80 -3.58
N LEU A 64 -8.05 6.96 -4.20
CA LEU A 64 -8.52 7.18 -5.58
C LEU A 64 -7.58 8.19 -6.26
N PHE A 65 -6.90 7.72 -7.30
CA PHE A 65 -6.03 8.51 -8.15
C PHE A 65 -6.36 8.26 -9.61
N LEU A 66 -6.27 9.32 -10.40
CA LEU A 66 -6.57 9.30 -11.81
C LEU A 66 -5.67 10.30 -12.54
N ARG A 67 -4.98 9.86 -13.59
CA ARG A 67 -4.50 10.77 -14.64
C ARG A 67 -5.34 10.56 -15.88
N LEU A 68 -5.73 11.66 -16.51
CA LEU A 68 -6.21 11.67 -17.88
C LEU A 68 -5.22 12.41 -18.76
N ASP A 69 -4.73 11.73 -19.80
CA ASP A 69 -3.78 12.32 -20.75
C ASP A 69 -4.35 13.60 -21.38
N GLY A 70 -3.53 14.66 -21.44
CA GLY A 70 -3.91 15.98 -21.95
C GLY A 70 -4.90 16.78 -21.09
N ILE A 71 -5.44 16.23 -19.99
CA ILE A 71 -6.39 16.91 -19.10
C ILE A 71 -5.74 17.26 -17.77
N GLY A 72 -5.14 16.27 -17.10
CA GLY A 72 -4.50 16.47 -15.80
C GLY A 72 -4.68 15.30 -14.84
N GLU A 73 -4.32 15.56 -13.59
CA GLU A 73 -4.32 14.59 -12.49
C GLU A 73 -5.37 14.95 -11.45
N PHE A 74 -5.98 13.91 -10.91
CA PHE A 74 -7.06 14.02 -9.96
C PHE A 74 -6.80 13.04 -8.82
N GLU A 75 -7.04 13.53 -7.61
CA GLU A 75 -7.02 12.76 -6.38
C GLU A 75 -8.33 12.98 -5.63
N HIS A 76 -8.64 12.09 -4.70
CA HIS A 76 -9.82 12.27 -3.86
C HIS A 76 -9.72 13.55 -3.00
N PRO A 77 -10.79 14.34 -2.82
CA PRO A 77 -10.74 15.58 -2.03
C PRO A 77 -10.36 15.44 -0.56
N GLU A 78 -10.48 14.24 0.00
CA GLU A 78 -10.04 13.95 1.37
C GLU A 78 -8.54 13.62 1.48
N HIS A 79 -7.83 13.42 0.36
CA HIS A 79 -6.38 13.24 0.37
C HIS A 79 -5.69 14.44 1.05
N PRO A 80 -4.65 14.21 1.89
CA PRO A 80 -3.99 12.93 2.20
C PRO A 80 -4.67 12.13 3.32
N ASN A 81 -5.75 12.62 3.91
CA ASN A 81 -6.52 11.87 4.90
C ASN A 81 -7.38 10.78 4.25
N MET A 82 -6.86 9.56 4.26
CA MET A 82 -7.48 8.43 3.56
C MET A 82 -8.39 7.58 4.45
N MET A 83 -8.70 8.04 5.66
CA MET A 83 -9.55 7.33 6.61
C MET A 83 -10.98 7.87 6.58
N VAL A 84 -11.87 7.14 5.92
CA VAL A 84 -13.29 7.46 5.80
C VAL A 84 -14.15 6.50 6.63
N ARG A 85 -15.45 6.79 6.73
CA ARG A 85 -16.41 5.84 7.31
C ARG A 85 -16.74 4.76 6.30
N ASP A 86 -16.88 3.52 6.79
CA ASP A 86 -17.53 2.47 6.02
C ASP A 86 -19.03 2.79 5.95
N GLU A 87 -19.51 3.04 4.73
CA GLU A 87 -20.88 3.50 4.47
C GLU A 87 -21.85 2.34 4.23
N SER A 88 -21.35 1.12 4.00
CA SER A 88 -22.20 -0.02 3.66
C SER A 88 -21.66 -1.36 4.16
N LYS A 89 -22.57 -2.15 4.74
CA LYS A 89 -22.28 -3.52 5.15
C LYS A 89 -22.35 -4.53 4.01
N GLU A 90 -22.97 -4.16 2.89
CA GLU A 90 -23.27 -5.07 1.79
C GLU A 90 -22.30 -4.88 0.61
N VAL A 91 -21.89 -3.63 0.36
CA VAL A 91 -21.02 -3.22 -0.74
C VAL A 91 -19.81 -2.49 -0.17
N TRP A 92 -18.63 -2.62 -0.76
CA TRP A 92 -17.48 -1.81 -0.35
C TRP A 92 -17.80 -0.35 -0.68
N SER A 93 -17.93 0.50 0.33
CA SER A 93 -18.32 1.91 0.19
C SER A 93 -17.61 2.77 1.21
N GLY A 94 -17.03 3.88 0.75
CA GLY A 94 -16.45 4.90 1.63
C GLY A 94 -15.91 6.06 0.82
N GLY A 95 -16.16 7.28 1.29
CA GLY A 95 -15.69 8.50 0.60
C GLY A 95 -16.33 8.63 -0.78
N GLY A 96 -17.59 8.20 -0.94
CA GLY A 96 -18.29 8.20 -2.23
C GLY A 96 -17.79 7.18 -3.26
N LEU A 97 -16.70 6.46 -2.99
CA LEU A 97 -16.21 5.35 -3.83
C LEU A 97 -16.93 4.06 -3.44
N THR A 98 -17.42 3.33 -4.44
CA THR A 98 -18.13 2.06 -4.28
C THR A 98 -17.55 0.98 -5.18
N MET A 99 -17.46 -0.25 -4.67
CA MET A 99 -17.03 -1.44 -5.44
C MET A 99 -17.98 -2.61 -5.18
N GLU A 100 -18.67 -3.09 -6.21
CA GLU A 100 -19.59 -4.21 -6.15
C GLU A 100 -19.24 -5.28 -7.19
N TYR A 101 -19.33 -6.56 -6.83
CA TYR A 101 -19.23 -7.63 -7.82
C TYR A 101 -20.61 -7.82 -8.49
N LEU A 102 -20.62 -7.81 -9.82
CA LEU A 102 -21.78 -8.21 -10.61
C LEU A 102 -21.74 -9.72 -10.84
N GLU A 103 -20.55 -10.26 -11.05
CA GLU A 103 -20.26 -11.69 -11.14
C GLU A 103 -19.05 -12.00 -10.25
N PRO A 104 -19.17 -12.89 -9.25
CA PRO A 104 -18.08 -13.16 -8.31
C PRO A 104 -16.77 -13.46 -9.02
N GLN A 105 -15.71 -12.73 -8.63
CA GLN A 105 -14.35 -12.85 -9.18
C GLN A 105 -14.16 -12.48 -10.66
N MET A 106 -15.23 -12.17 -11.40
CA MET A 106 -15.18 -11.98 -12.85
C MET A 106 -15.50 -10.55 -13.28
N CYS A 107 -16.62 -10.00 -12.79
CA CYS A 107 -17.12 -8.70 -13.22
C CYS A 107 -17.42 -7.82 -12.01
N TRP A 108 -16.86 -6.60 -11.99
CA TRP A 108 -17.04 -5.64 -10.92
C TRP A 108 -17.48 -4.28 -11.47
N LYS A 109 -18.29 -3.58 -10.69
CA LYS A 109 -18.66 -2.19 -10.93
C LYS A 109 -17.99 -1.32 -9.87
N ILE A 110 -17.23 -0.34 -10.34
CA ILE A 110 -16.55 0.66 -9.53
C ILE A 110 -17.23 2.00 -9.83
N ASN A 111 -17.70 2.69 -8.79
CA ASN A 111 -18.42 3.95 -8.95
C ASN A 111 -17.96 4.99 -7.95
N PHE A 112 -17.62 6.17 -8.45
CA PHE A 112 -17.35 7.41 -7.73
C PHE A 112 -17.82 8.52 -8.66
N ASP A 113 -18.94 9.19 -8.31
CA ASP A 113 -19.76 10.02 -9.21
C ASP A 113 -19.42 9.89 -10.72
N GLY A 114 -19.62 8.67 -11.26
CA GLY A 114 -19.11 8.15 -12.54
C GLY A 114 -18.93 6.60 -12.52
N LEU A 115 -19.07 5.92 -13.67
CA LEU A 115 -19.10 4.44 -13.80
C LEU A 115 -17.85 3.87 -14.51
N LEU A 116 -17.12 2.97 -13.84
CA LEU A 116 -16.06 2.13 -14.41
C LEU A 116 -16.40 0.64 -14.23
N ARG A 117 -16.29 -0.17 -15.31
CA ARG A 117 -16.56 -1.62 -15.31
C ARG A 117 -15.25 -2.41 -15.42
N TRP A 118 -15.02 -3.37 -14.53
CA TRP A 118 -13.86 -4.26 -14.59
C TRP A 118 -14.23 -5.64 -15.15
N VAL A 119 -13.40 -6.17 -16.05
CA VAL A 119 -13.48 -7.52 -16.63
C VAL A 119 -12.12 -8.21 -16.54
N ASN A 120 -12.07 -9.37 -15.91
CA ASN A 120 -10.84 -10.17 -15.77
C ASN A 120 -10.35 -10.76 -17.12
N SER A 121 -9.03 -10.85 -17.32
CA SER A 121 -8.39 -11.50 -18.49
C SER A 121 -7.45 -12.67 -18.13
N THR A 122 -7.15 -12.90 -16.84
CA THR A 122 -6.27 -14.01 -16.40
C THR A 122 -6.91 -14.89 -15.33
N ASP A 123 -6.33 -16.06 -15.05
CA ASP A 123 -6.68 -16.83 -13.85
C ASP A 123 -6.30 -16.08 -12.56
N VAL A 124 -6.84 -16.53 -11.42
CA VAL A 124 -6.47 -16.00 -10.09
C VAL A 124 -5.10 -16.54 -9.68
N PHE A 125 -4.17 -15.65 -9.29
CA PHE A 125 -2.96 -16.04 -8.57
C PHE A 125 -3.15 -15.87 -7.07
N ASN A 126 -3.03 -16.96 -6.30
CA ASN A 126 -3.12 -16.95 -4.84
C ASN A 126 -1.73 -17.16 -4.23
N PHE A 127 -1.22 -16.14 -3.55
CA PHE A 127 0.14 -16.12 -3.00
C PHE A 127 0.45 -17.26 -2.01
N ASN A 128 -0.56 -17.88 -1.40
CA ASN A 128 -0.34 -18.95 -0.43
C ASN A 128 -0.19 -20.34 -1.07
N VAL A 129 -0.70 -20.55 -2.29
CA VAL A 129 -0.72 -21.88 -2.92
C VAL A 129 -0.03 -21.91 -4.28
N ASP A 130 0.01 -20.79 -5.00
CA ASP A 130 0.60 -20.72 -6.35
C ASP A 130 2.07 -20.22 -6.32
N SER A 131 2.53 -19.66 -5.20
CA SER A 131 3.91 -19.20 -5.06
C SER A 131 4.90 -20.36 -5.09
N ASN A 132 6.03 -20.18 -5.77
CA ASN A 132 7.07 -21.20 -5.82
C ASN A 132 7.74 -21.37 -4.44
N PRO A 133 7.78 -22.58 -3.84
CA PRO A 133 8.36 -22.79 -2.51
C PRO A 133 9.85 -22.44 -2.42
N ARG A 134 10.58 -22.42 -3.56
CA ARG A 134 12.00 -22.09 -3.63
C ARG A 134 12.30 -20.68 -3.12
N THR A 135 11.40 -19.72 -3.33
CA THR A 135 11.60 -18.33 -2.89
C THR A 135 11.63 -18.23 -1.38
N PHE A 136 10.67 -18.86 -0.70
CA PHE A 136 10.62 -18.91 0.77
C PHE A 136 11.81 -19.67 1.35
N ALA A 137 12.19 -20.80 0.74
CA ALA A 137 13.37 -21.55 1.17
C ALA A 137 14.64 -20.72 1.06
N ARG A 138 14.81 -19.97 -0.04
CA ARG A 138 15.95 -19.06 -0.25
C ARG A 138 15.95 -17.89 0.73
N ALA A 139 14.79 -17.28 0.99
CA ALA A 139 14.67 -16.18 1.95
C ALA A 139 15.05 -16.65 3.37
N LEU A 140 14.50 -17.78 3.82
CA LEU A 140 14.80 -18.34 5.14
C LEU A 140 16.24 -18.83 5.30
N ALA A 141 16.87 -19.30 4.21
CA ALA A 141 18.27 -19.72 4.22
C ALA A 141 19.25 -18.55 4.40
N GLN A 142 18.83 -17.31 4.13
CA GLN A 142 19.64 -16.12 4.31
C GLN A 142 19.55 -15.54 5.74
N GLU A 143 18.61 -16.02 6.56
CA GLU A 143 18.41 -15.53 7.92
C GLU A 143 19.30 -16.25 8.94
N PRO A 144 19.67 -15.60 10.05
CA PRO A 144 20.26 -16.28 11.20
C PRO A 144 19.27 -17.28 11.80
N TRP A 145 19.63 -18.56 11.78
CA TRP A 145 18.79 -19.63 12.34
C TRP A 145 18.80 -19.61 13.86
N THR A 146 17.78 -18.96 14.42
CA THR A 146 17.60 -18.83 15.87
C THR A 146 16.28 -19.49 16.30
N ILE A 147 16.22 -19.90 17.57
CA ILE A 147 14.96 -20.38 18.17
C ILE A 147 13.85 -19.34 18.00
N LYS A 148 14.17 -18.05 18.16
CA LYS A 148 13.22 -16.94 17.99
C LYS A 148 12.68 -16.86 16.57
N LEU A 149 13.53 -17.01 15.55
CA LEU A 149 13.11 -17.09 14.15
C LEU A 149 12.14 -18.26 13.95
N PHE A 150 12.53 -19.47 14.36
CA PHE A 150 11.67 -20.65 14.18
C PHE A 150 10.36 -20.53 14.95
N GLN A 151 10.35 -19.92 16.14
CA GLN A 151 9.13 -19.64 16.90
C GLN A 151 8.23 -18.63 16.17
N ARG A 152 8.78 -17.59 15.55
CA ARG A 152 8.03 -16.61 14.76
C ARG A 152 7.43 -17.24 13.51
N VAL A 153 8.26 -17.92 12.73
CA VAL A 153 7.85 -18.68 11.53
C VAL A 153 6.77 -19.69 11.90
N LYS A 154 7.01 -20.50 12.94
CA LYS A 154 6.03 -21.48 13.46
C LYS A 154 4.77 -20.80 13.99
N SER A 155 4.83 -19.61 14.59
CA SER A 155 3.63 -18.89 15.05
C SER A 155 2.82 -18.38 13.86
N SER A 156 3.50 -17.87 12.82
CA SER A 156 2.87 -17.51 11.55
C SER A 156 2.19 -18.72 10.90
N PHE A 157 2.82 -19.90 10.94
CA PHE A 157 2.29 -21.16 10.38
C PHE A 157 1.30 -21.93 11.29
N GLN A 158 1.42 -21.97 12.60
CA GLN A 158 0.50 -22.73 13.49
C GLN A 158 -0.84 -22.03 13.67
N ASN A 159 -0.91 -20.73 13.39
CA ASN A 159 -2.17 -20.04 13.18
C ASN A 159 -2.94 -20.58 11.95
N GLN A 160 -2.32 -21.35 11.05
CA GLN A 160 -2.94 -21.99 9.88
C GLN A 160 -3.92 -23.12 10.25
N TRP A 161 -3.64 -23.88 11.33
CA TRP A 161 -4.44 -25.06 11.70
C TRP A 161 -5.48 -24.82 12.80
N SER A 162 -5.31 -23.80 13.64
CA SER A 162 -6.23 -23.55 14.77
C SER A 162 -7.20 -22.38 14.56
N ARG A 163 -6.92 -21.43 13.66
CA ARG A 163 -7.82 -20.29 13.37
C ARG A 163 -7.55 -19.75 11.95
N GLN A 164 -8.31 -20.19 10.95
CA GLN A 164 -8.33 -19.66 9.57
C GLN A 164 -8.47 -18.11 9.43
N ARG A 165 -8.62 -17.36 10.53
CA ARG A 165 -8.93 -15.93 10.57
C ARG A 165 -7.75 -15.02 10.97
N LYS A 166 -6.51 -15.51 11.03
CA LYS A 166 -5.35 -14.72 11.51
C LYS A 166 -4.25 -14.46 10.50
N GLN A 167 -4.25 -15.09 9.32
CA GLN A 167 -3.22 -14.87 8.30
C GLN A 167 -3.65 -13.81 7.30
N HIS A 168 -2.69 -13.09 6.73
CA HIS A 168 -2.90 -12.24 5.56
C HIS A 168 -3.01 -13.13 4.32
N PHE A 169 -4.12 -13.02 3.61
CA PHE A 169 -4.36 -13.66 2.32
C PHE A 169 -4.33 -12.58 1.25
N ARG A 170 -3.76 -12.90 0.09
CA ARG A 170 -3.75 -12.03 -1.09
C ARG A 170 -3.96 -12.87 -2.33
N HIS A 171 -4.86 -12.43 -3.20
CA HIS A 171 -4.98 -12.99 -4.53
C HIS A 171 -5.25 -11.93 -5.58
N GLU A 172 -4.76 -12.19 -6.79
CA GLU A 172 -4.67 -11.20 -7.84
C GLU A 172 -5.06 -11.73 -9.20
N GLN A 173 -5.56 -10.82 -10.03
CA GLN A 173 -6.04 -11.09 -11.38
C GLN A 173 -5.73 -9.88 -12.25
N TRP A 174 -5.22 -10.10 -13.45
CA TRP A 174 -5.12 -9.07 -14.47
C TRP A 174 -6.42 -8.97 -15.25
N GLY A 175 -6.77 -7.77 -15.68
CA GLY A 175 -8.00 -7.53 -16.40
C GLY A 175 -8.02 -6.18 -17.08
N GLN A 176 -9.21 -5.82 -17.55
CA GLN A 176 -9.49 -4.59 -18.25
C GLN A 176 -10.61 -3.82 -17.54
N ALA A 177 -10.36 -2.55 -17.24
CA ALA A 177 -11.39 -1.58 -16.90
C ALA A 177 -11.88 -0.91 -18.18
N VAL A 178 -13.18 -0.97 -18.45
CA VAL A 178 -13.84 -0.22 -19.52
C VAL A 178 -14.92 0.66 -18.92
N GLY A 179 -15.00 1.92 -19.32
CA GLY A 179 -16.04 2.82 -18.83
C GLY A 179 -15.98 4.20 -19.45
N GLU A 180 -16.69 5.14 -18.83
CA GLU A 180 -16.69 6.54 -19.22
C GLU A 180 -16.22 7.38 -18.03
N ILE A 181 -15.48 8.44 -18.32
CA ILE A 181 -15.16 9.48 -17.35
C ILE A 181 -15.60 10.83 -17.86
N GLU A 182 -16.19 11.63 -16.98
CA GLU A 182 -16.57 13.01 -17.26
C GLU A 182 -15.85 13.90 -16.25
N THR A 183 -15.05 14.85 -16.74
CA THR A 183 -14.47 15.89 -15.87
C THR A 183 -15.14 17.21 -16.20
N GLY A 184 -15.34 18.09 -15.22
CA GLY A 184 -16.20 19.28 -15.41
C GLY A 184 -15.85 20.14 -16.64
N ASN A 185 -14.58 20.14 -17.06
CA ASN A 185 -14.09 20.93 -18.20
C ASN A 185 -13.90 20.10 -19.50
N CYS A 186 -14.00 18.78 -19.42
CA CYS A 186 -13.79 17.89 -20.55
C CYS A 186 -14.92 16.87 -20.56
N GLY A 187 -15.79 16.97 -21.57
CA GLY A 187 -16.91 16.05 -21.72
C GLY A 187 -16.48 14.58 -21.69
N LYS A 188 -17.48 13.69 -21.71
CA LYS A 188 -17.28 12.25 -21.55
C LYS A 188 -16.16 11.68 -22.43
N THR A 189 -15.23 10.99 -21.80
CA THR A 189 -14.12 10.27 -22.43
C THR A 189 -14.26 8.79 -22.13
N GLU A 190 -14.23 7.95 -23.16
CA GLU A 190 -14.18 6.49 -22.97
C GLU A 190 -12.82 6.07 -22.45
N LEU A 191 -12.82 5.17 -21.47
CA LEU A 191 -11.64 4.58 -20.87
C LEU A 191 -11.59 3.08 -21.19
N SER A 192 -10.42 2.62 -21.60
CA SER A 192 -10.07 1.21 -21.73
C SER A 192 -8.67 1.03 -21.17
N LEU A 193 -8.61 0.48 -19.96
CA LEU A 193 -7.40 0.39 -19.17
C LEU A 193 -7.12 -1.07 -18.84
N LYS A 194 -5.88 -1.53 -18.90
CA LYS A 194 -5.46 -2.84 -18.39
C LYS A 194 -4.78 -2.69 -17.04
N GLY A 195 -5.00 -3.60 -16.12
CA GLY A 195 -4.29 -3.54 -14.83
C GLY A 195 -4.62 -4.71 -13.92
N ILE A 196 -4.48 -4.50 -12.61
CA ILE A 196 -4.67 -5.56 -11.61
C ILE A 196 -5.91 -5.31 -10.76
N ARG A 197 -6.60 -6.39 -10.40
CA ARG A 197 -7.44 -6.46 -9.21
C ARG A 197 -6.69 -7.26 -8.15
N SER A 198 -6.47 -6.65 -6.99
CA SER A 198 -5.93 -7.30 -5.80
C SER A 198 -6.98 -7.33 -4.71
N HIS A 199 -7.16 -8.49 -4.09
CA HIS A 199 -7.96 -8.62 -2.87
C HIS A 199 -7.08 -9.21 -1.80
N SER A 200 -7.00 -8.48 -0.68
CA SER A 200 -6.23 -8.91 0.46
C SER A 200 -7.03 -8.80 1.75
N TYR A 201 -7.00 -9.83 2.58
CA TYR A 201 -7.81 -9.90 3.79
C TYR A 201 -7.09 -10.64 4.92
N GLY A 202 -7.55 -10.43 6.15
CA GLY A 202 -6.96 -11.03 7.35
C GLY A 202 -6.24 -10.00 8.21
N VAL A 203 -5.17 -10.40 8.91
CA VAL A 203 -4.42 -9.51 9.80
C VAL A 203 -3.25 -8.91 9.05
N ARG A 204 -3.21 -7.58 8.90
CA ARG A 204 -2.07 -6.87 8.33
C ARG A 204 -1.60 -5.77 9.26
N ASN A 205 -0.44 -5.99 9.87
CA ASN A 205 0.26 -4.99 10.65
C ASN A 205 1.42 -4.42 9.82
N TRP A 206 1.24 -3.20 9.31
CA TRP A 206 2.25 -2.51 8.52
C TRP A 206 3.58 -2.31 9.26
N ALA A 207 3.57 -2.30 10.61
CA ALA A 207 4.80 -2.22 11.39
C ALA A 207 5.71 -3.47 11.23
N GLU A 208 5.20 -4.58 10.69
CA GLU A 208 6.00 -5.79 10.43
C GLU A 208 6.84 -5.69 9.15
N ILE A 209 6.47 -4.79 8.24
CA ILE A 209 7.15 -4.57 6.97
C ILE A 209 7.99 -3.30 7.12
N SER A 210 9.30 -3.39 6.92
CA SER A 210 10.15 -2.18 6.94
C SER A 210 10.16 -1.49 5.59
N ARG A 211 10.12 -2.28 4.51
CA ARG A 211 10.23 -1.81 3.14
C ARG A 211 9.69 -2.85 2.17
N TYR A 212 9.10 -2.41 1.07
CA TYR A 212 8.96 -3.26 -0.10
C TYR A 212 9.02 -2.45 -1.39
N VAL A 213 9.33 -3.13 -2.49
CA VAL A 213 9.16 -2.63 -3.85
C VAL A 213 8.36 -3.66 -4.64
N MET A 214 7.28 -3.23 -5.28
CA MET A 214 6.41 -4.05 -6.11
C MET A 214 6.43 -3.53 -7.54
N ILE A 215 6.63 -4.41 -8.50
CA ILE A 215 6.57 -4.15 -9.93
C ILE A 215 5.37 -4.91 -10.50
N LEU A 216 4.46 -4.18 -11.13
CA LEU A 216 3.33 -4.72 -11.88
C LEU A 216 3.46 -4.25 -13.32
N ALA A 217 3.62 -5.18 -14.26
CA ALA A 217 3.81 -4.86 -15.66
C ALA A 217 2.94 -5.76 -16.56
N HIS A 218 2.29 -5.16 -17.55
CA HIS A 218 1.63 -5.86 -18.64
C HIS A 218 2.30 -5.50 -19.96
N PHE A 219 2.58 -6.49 -20.80
CA PHE A 219 3.34 -6.35 -22.05
C PHE A 219 2.44 -6.56 -23.28
N GLU A 220 2.84 -6.00 -24.42
CA GLU A 220 2.09 -6.08 -25.68
C GLU A 220 1.84 -7.52 -26.16
N ASP A 221 2.77 -8.44 -25.87
CA ASP A 221 2.64 -9.85 -26.25
C ASP A 221 1.61 -10.61 -25.40
N GLY A 222 1.01 -9.97 -24.39
CA GLY A 222 0.05 -10.57 -23.47
C GLY A 222 0.67 -11.14 -22.19
N THR A 223 1.99 -11.06 -22.04
CA THR A 223 2.67 -11.40 -20.79
C THR A 223 2.28 -10.39 -19.71
N ALA A 224 1.99 -10.87 -18.50
CA ALA A 224 1.77 -10.01 -17.35
C ALA A 224 2.59 -10.50 -16.16
N ALA A 225 3.34 -9.61 -15.53
CA ALA A 225 4.28 -9.94 -14.48
C ALA A 225 3.99 -9.15 -13.20
N HIS A 226 4.19 -9.83 -12.08
CA HIS A 226 4.24 -9.24 -10.75
C HIS A 226 5.53 -9.70 -10.09
N LEU A 227 6.35 -8.75 -9.62
CA LEU A 227 7.49 -9.03 -8.74
C LEU A 227 7.41 -8.13 -7.51
N THR A 228 7.38 -8.69 -6.30
CA THR A 228 7.56 -7.93 -5.06
C THR A 228 8.80 -8.40 -4.32
N VAL A 229 9.64 -7.46 -3.89
CA VAL A 229 10.72 -7.69 -2.93
C VAL A 229 10.34 -7.03 -1.61
N ILE A 230 10.34 -7.80 -0.52
CA ILE A 230 9.84 -7.38 0.80
C ILE A 230 10.91 -7.62 1.87
N ASN A 231 11.07 -6.63 2.75
CA ASN A 231 11.78 -6.77 4.01
C ASN A 231 10.79 -6.82 5.18
N MET A 232 10.70 -8.00 5.79
CA MET A 232 10.01 -8.24 7.06
C MET A 232 11.06 -8.66 8.10
N PRO A 233 11.66 -7.73 8.84
CA PRO A 233 12.83 -8.00 9.70
C PRO A 233 12.61 -9.08 10.75
N ALA A 234 11.36 -9.37 11.09
CA ALA A 234 11.01 -10.39 12.05
C ALA A 234 11.23 -11.83 11.53
N THR A 235 11.13 -12.04 10.22
CA THR A 235 11.09 -13.37 9.59
C THR A 235 11.94 -13.51 8.33
N THR A 236 11.91 -12.54 7.44
CA THR A 236 12.55 -12.60 6.12
C THR A 236 12.94 -11.19 5.69
N THR A 237 14.21 -10.85 5.84
CA THR A 237 14.78 -9.56 5.44
C THR A 237 14.83 -9.39 3.92
N HIS A 238 14.87 -10.51 3.19
CA HIS A 238 14.94 -10.55 1.72
C HIS A 238 13.97 -11.60 1.18
N LEU A 239 12.69 -11.25 1.06
CA LEU A 239 11.68 -12.10 0.43
C LEU A 239 11.34 -11.57 -0.96
N THR A 240 11.60 -12.37 -1.98
CA THR A 240 11.18 -12.10 -3.37
C THR A 240 10.05 -13.04 -3.75
N VAL A 241 8.89 -12.51 -4.11
CA VAL A 241 7.72 -13.30 -4.50
C VAL A 241 6.98 -12.63 -5.66
N GLY A 242 6.17 -13.38 -6.38
CA GLY A 242 5.46 -12.87 -7.53
C GLY A 242 5.12 -13.95 -8.53
N TYR A 243 4.74 -13.54 -9.72
CA TYR A 243 4.28 -14.44 -10.78
C TYR A 243 4.46 -13.87 -12.18
N VAL A 244 4.33 -14.76 -13.15
CA VAL A 244 4.14 -14.45 -14.57
C VAL A 244 2.87 -15.15 -15.05
N PHE A 245 2.01 -14.41 -15.71
CA PHE A 245 1.00 -14.93 -16.63
C PHE A 245 1.56 -14.88 -18.05
N PHE A 246 1.50 -16.01 -18.74
CA PHE A 246 2.00 -16.17 -20.08
C PHE A 246 0.88 -15.90 -21.10
N PRO A 247 1.23 -15.48 -22.33
CA PRO A 247 0.25 -15.23 -23.38
C PRO A 247 -0.64 -16.44 -23.72
N ASP A 248 -0.15 -17.66 -23.46
CA ASP A 248 -0.88 -18.92 -23.67
C ASP A 248 -1.86 -19.26 -22.53
N GLY A 249 -2.00 -18.38 -21.54
CA GLY A 249 -2.88 -18.54 -20.37
C GLY A 249 -2.25 -19.34 -19.22
N ARG A 250 -1.02 -19.85 -19.36
CA ARG A 250 -0.31 -20.44 -18.21
C ARG A 250 -0.01 -19.37 -17.16
N LYS A 251 0.21 -19.82 -15.93
CA LYS A 251 0.75 -19.00 -14.84
C LYS A 251 1.87 -19.74 -14.13
N ALA A 252 2.89 -19.01 -13.67
CA ALA A 252 3.94 -19.56 -12.83
C ALA A 252 4.38 -18.56 -11.77
N GLY A 253 4.64 -19.04 -10.55
CA GLY A 253 5.28 -18.24 -9.51
C GLY A 253 6.76 -18.01 -9.83
N ILE A 254 7.29 -16.86 -9.41
CA ILE A 254 8.72 -16.53 -9.57
C ILE A 254 9.58 -17.54 -8.81
N GLU A 255 10.64 -18.02 -9.46
CA GLU A 255 11.58 -19.04 -8.96
C GLU A 255 12.85 -18.42 -8.39
N TRP A 256 13.32 -17.34 -9.03
CA TRP A 256 14.51 -16.58 -8.69
C TRP A 256 14.43 -15.18 -9.29
N SER A 257 15.07 -14.20 -8.65
CA SER A 257 15.31 -12.86 -9.19
C SER A 257 16.65 -12.31 -8.68
N ASN A 258 17.23 -11.36 -9.41
CA ASN A 258 18.34 -10.53 -8.94
C ASN A 258 17.88 -9.31 -8.12
N ALA A 259 16.58 -9.01 -8.07
CA ALA A 259 16.07 -7.78 -7.49
C ALA A 259 16.47 -7.63 -6.02
N SER A 260 17.01 -6.46 -5.69
CA SER A 260 17.55 -6.12 -4.38
C SER A 260 16.97 -4.81 -3.87
N LEU A 261 16.51 -4.79 -2.61
CA LEU A 261 16.06 -3.55 -1.99
C LEU A 261 17.19 -2.52 -1.82
N ALA A 262 18.45 -2.93 -1.83
CA ALA A 262 19.59 -2.00 -1.79
C ALA A 262 19.72 -1.20 -3.11
N GLU A 263 19.39 -1.83 -4.23
CA GLU A 263 19.52 -1.24 -5.57
C GLU A 263 18.24 -0.50 -6.00
N LEU A 264 17.11 -0.85 -5.40
CA LEU A 264 15.82 -0.26 -5.71
C LEU A 264 15.50 0.90 -4.76
N ALA A 265 16.19 2.04 -4.83
CA ALA A 265 15.93 3.25 -4.01
C ALA A 265 16.00 3.05 -2.48
N GLU A 266 17.07 2.44 -1.96
CA GLU A 266 17.25 2.26 -0.51
C GLU A 266 17.30 3.59 0.26
N ASP A 267 17.93 4.60 -0.32
CA ASP A 267 18.10 5.94 0.24
C ASP A 267 16.83 6.81 0.17
N GLY A 268 15.72 6.25 -0.32
CA GLY A 268 14.46 6.96 -0.55
C GLY A 268 14.46 7.81 -1.82
N VAL A 269 15.57 7.89 -2.56
CA VAL A 269 15.65 8.65 -3.81
C VAL A 269 15.24 7.75 -4.98
N ILE A 270 13.99 7.90 -5.41
CA ILE A 270 13.44 7.16 -6.54
C ILE A 270 14.06 7.69 -7.84
N GLN A 271 14.87 6.85 -8.48
CA GLN A 271 15.47 7.08 -9.80
C GLN A 271 14.46 6.92 -10.95
N GLU A 272 14.85 7.36 -12.15
CA GLU A 272 14.04 7.25 -13.36
C GLU A 272 13.97 5.84 -13.92
N GLU A 273 15.05 5.08 -13.75
CA GLU A 273 15.21 3.81 -14.45
C GLU A 273 15.54 2.70 -13.47
N TYR A 274 14.89 1.55 -13.67
CA TYR A 274 15.18 0.32 -12.94
C TYR A 274 15.23 -0.87 -13.88
N GLY A 275 16.01 -1.88 -13.50
CA GLY A 275 16.11 -3.14 -14.23
C GLY A 275 16.11 -4.32 -13.27
N VAL A 276 15.34 -5.35 -13.59
CA VAL A 276 15.29 -6.60 -12.83
C VAL A 276 15.25 -7.78 -13.78
N SER A 277 15.92 -8.85 -13.37
CA SER A 277 15.86 -10.16 -14.04
C SER A 277 15.21 -11.15 -13.10
N PHE A 278 14.35 -12.01 -13.63
CA PHE A 278 13.75 -13.09 -12.86
C PHE A 278 13.46 -14.32 -13.73
N THR A 279 13.16 -15.43 -13.06
CA THR A 279 12.77 -16.69 -13.71
C THR A 279 11.42 -17.15 -13.20
N ALA A 280 10.60 -17.69 -14.08
CA ALA A 280 9.31 -18.29 -13.74
C ALA A 280 8.92 -19.33 -14.80
N GLY A 281 8.42 -20.49 -14.38
CA GLY A 281 8.00 -21.54 -15.30
C GLY A 281 9.16 -22.13 -16.12
N GLY A 282 10.39 -22.05 -15.61
CA GLY A 282 11.61 -22.45 -16.32
C GLY A 282 12.10 -21.46 -17.39
N GLU A 283 11.47 -20.29 -17.54
CA GLU A 283 11.85 -19.24 -18.49
C GLU A 283 12.49 -18.05 -17.77
N SER A 284 13.37 -17.30 -18.46
CA SER A 284 14.04 -16.09 -17.94
C SER A 284 13.43 -14.84 -18.55
N PHE A 285 13.31 -13.80 -17.74
CA PHE A 285 12.73 -12.52 -18.09
C PHE A 285 13.66 -11.39 -17.63
N ASP A 286 13.97 -10.47 -18.54
CA ASP A 286 14.65 -9.22 -18.24
C ASP A 286 13.67 -8.06 -18.42
N VAL A 287 13.38 -7.32 -17.35
CA VAL A 287 12.41 -6.23 -17.34
C VAL A 287 13.13 -4.94 -16.97
N SER A 288 13.03 -3.93 -17.84
CA SER A 288 13.39 -2.55 -17.51
C SER A 288 12.15 -1.69 -17.35
N ALA A 289 12.25 -0.67 -16.50
CA ALA A 289 11.19 0.28 -16.19
C ALA A 289 11.74 1.70 -16.32
N ALA A 290 11.02 2.57 -17.01
CA ALA A 290 11.23 4.01 -17.05
C ALA A 290 10.05 4.68 -16.35
N LEU A 291 10.29 5.25 -15.17
CA LEU A 291 9.27 5.87 -14.33
C LEU A 291 8.84 7.23 -14.88
N ASP A 292 7.54 7.53 -14.78
CA ASP A 292 7.01 8.85 -15.08
C ASP A 292 7.31 9.83 -13.95
N LYS A 293 8.37 10.63 -14.12
CA LYS A 293 8.79 11.65 -13.14
C LYS A 293 7.73 12.69 -12.80
N GLN A 294 6.79 12.94 -13.70
CA GLN A 294 5.79 13.96 -13.45
C GLN A 294 4.78 13.49 -12.41
N THR A 295 4.74 12.17 -12.15
CA THR A 295 3.66 11.60 -11.38
C THR A 295 4.01 10.31 -10.68
N CYS A 296 3.98 10.42 -9.37
CA CYS A 296 4.00 9.30 -8.50
C CYS A 296 3.09 9.63 -7.31
N PRO A 297 1.80 9.26 -7.34
CA PRO A 297 0.89 9.52 -6.24
C PRO A 297 1.48 8.99 -4.93
N VAL A 298 1.46 9.86 -3.92
CA VAL A 298 2.00 9.57 -2.59
C VAL A 298 0.84 9.31 -1.64
N VAL A 299 0.97 8.26 -0.84
CA VAL A 299 -0.06 7.77 0.05
C VAL A 299 0.57 7.51 1.41
N TYR A 300 0.00 8.06 2.48
CA TYR A 300 0.36 7.72 3.85
C TYR A 300 -0.54 6.62 4.46
N ASN A 301 0.03 5.73 5.25
CA ASN A 301 -0.72 4.69 5.93
C ASN A 301 -1.71 5.28 6.94
N GLY A 302 -3.00 5.35 6.59
CA GLY A 302 -4.04 6.02 7.38
C GLY A 302 -4.24 5.53 8.81
N LEU A 303 -3.85 4.30 9.16
CA LEU A 303 -3.99 3.81 10.54
C LEU A 303 -2.96 4.36 11.51
N THR A 304 -1.73 4.59 11.03
CA THR A 304 -0.60 4.91 11.91
C THR A 304 0.14 6.18 11.48
N GLY A 305 -0.03 6.61 10.24
CA GLY A 305 0.81 7.63 9.58
C GLY A 305 2.26 7.20 9.39
N ARG A 306 2.66 5.98 9.80
CA ARG A 306 4.07 5.54 9.87
C ARG A 306 4.50 4.72 8.66
N GLY A 307 3.99 5.07 7.49
CA GLY A 307 4.45 4.48 6.25
C GLY A 307 3.95 5.25 5.05
N VAL A 308 4.76 5.30 4.02
CA VAL A 308 4.50 6.03 2.78
C VAL A 308 4.60 5.08 1.60
N PHE A 309 3.64 5.17 0.69
CA PHE A 309 3.62 4.47 -0.58
C PHE A 309 3.81 5.49 -1.70
N HIS A 310 4.63 5.13 -2.68
CA HIS A 310 4.86 5.89 -3.91
C HIS A 310 4.43 5.01 -5.07
N GLU A 311 3.32 5.37 -5.71
CA GLU A 311 2.71 4.59 -6.81
C GLU A 311 3.23 5.12 -8.17
N CYS A 312 4.45 4.74 -8.56
CA CYS A 312 5.09 5.37 -9.71
C CYS A 312 4.69 4.65 -11.02
N ILE A 313 4.00 5.35 -11.90
CA ILE A 313 3.63 4.85 -13.23
C ILE A 313 4.89 4.65 -14.06
N ALA A 314 4.95 3.57 -14.85
CA ALA A 314 6.14 3.23 -15.61
C ALA A 314 5.83 2.67 -17.00
N ASP A 315 6.66 3.09 -17.95
CA ASP A 315 6.82 2.43 -19.24
C ASP A 315 7.84 1.29 -19.06
N PHE A 316 7.50 0.08 -19.48
CA PHE A 316 8.34 -1.10 -19.33
C PHE A 316 8.85 -1.62 -20.67
N GLN A 317 9.95 -2.37 -20.61
CA GLN A 317 10.43 -3.17 -21.72
C GLN A 317 10.78 -4.58 -21.24
N LEU A 318 10.19 -5.59 -21.86
CA LEU A 318 10.51 -7.00 -21.65
C LEU A 318 11.53 -7.47 -22.69
N ASN A 319 12.58 -8.12 -22.20
CA ASN A 319 13.68 -8.69 -22.97
C ASN A 319 14.30 -7.72 -23.99
N GLY A 320 14.29 -6.43 -23.67
CA GLY A 320 14.86 -5.36 -24.49
C GLY A 320 14.06 -4.99 -25.76
N SER A 321 12.90 -5.60 -26.00
CA SER A 321 12.13 -5.35 -27.23
C SER A 321 10.63 -5.18 -27.06
N THR A 322 10.00 -5.89 -26.14
CA THR A 322 8.54 -5.91 -26.02
C THR A 322 8.08 -4.78 -25.10
N PRO A 323 7.32 -3.78 -25.59
CA PRO A 323 6.80 -2.71 -24.74
C PRO A 323 5.82 -3.23 -23.70
N GLY A 324 5.73 -2.53 -22.57
CA GLY A 324 4.73 -2.77 -21.55
C GLY A 324 4.47 -1.54 -20.70
N TRP A 325 3.48 -1.65 -19.82
CA TRP A 325 3.01 -0.54 -18.98
C TRP A 325 2.55 -1.06 -17.62
N GLY A 326 2.63 -0.20 -16.61
CA GLY A 326 2.11 -0.51 -15.29
C GLY A 326 2.63 0.41 -14.19
N VAL A 327 2.94 -0.16 -13.03
CA VAL A 327 3.32 0.60 -11.84
C VAL A 327 4.48 -0.06 -11.10
N VAL A 328 5.35 0.78 -10.55
CA VAL A 328 6.33 0.42 -9.52
C VAL A 328 5.92 1.09 -8.22
N GLU A 329 5.46 0.31 -7.25
CA GLU A 329 5.07 0.78 -5.93
C GLU A 329 6.27 0.65 -4.98
N PHE A 330 6.68 1.76 -4.37
CA PHE A 330 7.67 1.76 -3.29
C PHE A 330 6.98 2.01 -1.96
N TYR A 331 7.31 1.20 -0.96
CA TYR A 331 6.85 1.41 0.40
C TYR A 331 8.01 1.60 1.36
N TYR A 332 7.92 2.64 2.17
CA TYR A 332 8.84 2.92 3.26
C TYR A 332 8.07 2.99 4.58
N ARG A 333 8.56 2.27 5.59
CA ARG A 333 8.10 2.49 6.96
C ARG A 333 8.84 3.69 7.55
N LEU A 334 8.10 4.71 7.94
CA LEU A 334 8.66 5.92 8.55
C LEU A 334 8.94 5.71 10.03
N THR A 335 10.06 6.25 10.49
CA THR A 335 10.28 6.55 11.90
C THR A 335 9.33 7.65 12.37
N VAL A 336 9.21 7.82 13.69
CA VAL A 336 8.41 8.91 14.27
C VAL A 336 8.95 10.26 13.80
N GLU A 337 10.26 10.44 13.76
CA GLU A 337 10.92 11.68 13.37
C GLU A 337 10.64 12.01 11.89
N GLU A 338 10.78 11.02 11.00
CA GLU A 338 10.48 11.20 9.56
C GLU A 338 9.01 11.53 9.32
N ALA A 339 8.09 10.80 9.98
CA ALA A 339 6.66 11.10 9.85
C ALA A 339 6.34 12.54 10.29
N LEU A 340 6.98 13.03 11.36
CA LEU A 340 6.79 14.38 11.85
C LEU A 340 7.39 15.44 10.91
N ILE A 341 8.49 15.15 10.21
CA ILE A 341 9.07 16.04 9.19
C ILE A 341 8.10 16.19 8.02
N GLU A 342 7.53 15.09 7.52
CA GLU A 342 6.50 15.11 6.46
C GLU A 342 5.29 15.97 6.88
N PHE A 343 4.76 15.74 8.09
CA PHE A 343 3.68 16.58 8.64
C PHE A 343 4.07 18.06 8.79
N LYS A 344 5.33 18.36 9.10
CA LYS A 344 5.78 19.76 9.22
C LYS A 344 5.76 20.47 7.88
N GLU A 345 6.18 19.80 6.81
CA GLU A 345 6.21 20.38 5.46
C GLU A 345 4.79 20.61 4.93
N GLU A 346 3.88 19.66 5.19
CA GLU A 346 2.48 19.75 4.77
C GLU A 346 1.71 20.87 5.53
N TYR A 347 1.96 21.04 6.83
CA TYR A 347 1.20 21.98 7.69
C TYR A 347 1.97 23.24 8.10
N PHE A 348 3.15 23.49 7.52
CA PHE A 348 4.03 24.64 7.82
C PHE A 348 4.30 24.85 9.33
N LEU A 349 4.58 23.77 10.07
CA LEU A 349 4.83 23.84 11.51
C LEU A 349 6.21 24.45 11.82
N SER A 350 6.34 25.14 12.96
CA SER A 350 7.64 25.67 13.41
C SER A 350 8.46 24.60 14.15
N GLU A 351 9.79 24.74 14.13
CA GLU A 351 10.72 23.81 14.81
C GLU A 351 10.41 23.61 16.30
N ALA A 352 9.99 24.66 17.00
CA ALA A 352 9.63 24.60 18.41
C ALA A 352 8.42 23.69 18.66
N VAL A 353 7.47 23.67 17.72
CA VAL A 353 6.26 22.83 17.78
C VAL A 353 6.63 21.37 17.49
N LEU A 354 7.45 21.14 16.48
CA LEU A 354 7.96 19.81 16.13
C LEU A 354 8.70 19.16 17.30
N THR A 355 9.57 19.93 17.95
CA THR A 355 10.35 19.47 19.12
C THR A 355 9.42 19.06 20.28
N LEU A 356 8.38 19.86 20.56
CA LEU A 356 7.42 19.57 21.63
C LEU A 356 6.60 18.30 21.33
N ILE A 357 6.13 18.14 20.09
CA ILE A 357 5.39 16.94 19.65
C ILE A 357 6.28 15.71 19.78
N THR A 358 7.52 15.77 19.26
CA THR A 358 8.51 14.68 19.32
C THR A 358 8.78 14.24 20.76
N ALA A 359 9.09 15.19 21.65
CA ALA A 359 9.34 14.91 23.06
C ALA A 359 8.13 14.26 23.77
N THR A 360 6.92 14.68 23.42
CA THR A 360 5.69 14.11 23.98
C THR A 360 5.46 12.67 23.51
N ILE A 361 5.80 12.36 22.25
CA ILE A 361 5.69 11.01 21.69
C ILE A 361 6.69 10.06 22.35
N PHE A 362 7.96 10.45 22.42
CA PHE A 362 8.99 9.63 23.08
C PHE A 362 8.62 9.36 24.55
N TYR A 363 8.06 10.34 25.24
CA TYR A 363 7.58 10.15 26.61
C TYR A 363 6.42 9.15 26.68
N ALA A 364 5.44 9.24 25.77
CA ALA A 364 4.31 8.32 25.74
C ALA A 364 4.73 6.88 25.39
N GLU A 365 5.64 6.69 24.44
CA GLU A 365 6.20 5.37 24.10
C GLU A 365 7.00 4.79 25.27
N TRP A 366 7.84 5.60 25.93
CA TRP A 366 8.59 5.18 27.11
C TRP A 366 7.66 4.77 28.28
N VAL A 367 6.59 5.53 28.53
CA VAL A 367 5.59 5.18 29.55
C VAL A 367 4.89 3.85 29.21
N HIS A 368 4.57 3.62 27.93
CA HIS A 368 3.91 2.40 27.46
C HIS A 368 4.83 1.17 27.57
N GLU A 369 6.07 1.27 27.09
CA GLU A 369 7.05 0.17 27.12
C GLU A 369 7.41 -0.27 28.55
N ASN A 370 7.32 0.64 29.51
CA ASN A 370 7.68 0.38 30.91
C ASN A 370 6.46 0.12 31.81
N GLU A 371 5.25 -0.03 31.24
CA GLU A 371 3.98 -0.23 31.97
C GLU A 371 3.77 0.77 33.14
N MET A 372 4.30 1.99 32.98
CA MET A 372 4.26 2.99 34.04
C MET A 372 2.92 3.71 34.04
N ILE A 373 2.35 3.97 35.21
CA ILE A 373 1.27 4.95 35.35
C ILE A 373 1.90 6.32 35.08
N PRO A 374 1.44 7.10 34.10
CA PRO A 374 2.04 8.40 33.83
C PRO A 374 1.95 9.26 35.09
N PRO A 375 3.06 9.83 35.60
CA PRO A 375 2.95 10.89 36.60
C PRO A 375 2.11 12.04 36.02
N ALA A 376 1.51 12.84 36.90
CA ALA A 376 0.49 13.86 36.64
C ALA A 376 0.89 15.01 35.66
N PHE A 377 1.88 14.82 34.79
CA PHE A 377 2.34 15.76 33.78
C PHE A 377 1.31 16.03 32.68
N VAL A 378 0.42 15.08 32.37
CA VAL A 378 -0.69 15.29 31.41
C VAL A 378 -1.72 16.30 31.92
N THR A 379 -1.76 16.56 33.23
CA THR A 379 -2.63 17.59 33.83
C THR A 379 -2.11 19.02 33.70
N CYS A 380 -0.84 19.21 33.32
CA CYS A 380 -0.23 20.55 33.32
C CYS A 380 -0.57 21.37 32.06
N VAL A 381 -0.84 20.71 30.93
CA VAL A 381 -1.27 21.39 29.69
C VAL A 381 -2.70 21.95 29.79
N ALA A 382 -3.52 21.39 30.69
CA ALA A 382 -4.86 21.88 30.97
C ALA A 382 -4.93 23.06 31.97
N GLN A 383 -3.82 23.39 32.67
CA GLN A 383 -3.81 24.40 33.73
C GLN A 383 -3.18 25.75 33.35
N PHE A 384 -2.59 25.90 32.16
CA PHE A 384 -2.14 27.21 31.67
C PHE A 384 -3.27 28.13 31.15
N GLY A 385 -4.53 27.72 31.31
CA GLY A 385 -5.72 28.47 30.89
C GLY A 385 -6.41 29.30 31.98
N THR A 386 -5.91 29.33 33.22
CA THR A 386 -6.55 30.11 34.29
C THR A 386 -5.51 30.67 35.26
N CYS A 387 -4.90 31.80 34.91
CA CYS A 387 -4.40 32.79 35.86
C CYS A 387 -4.39 34.16 35.15
N HIS A 388 -4.93 35.16 35.86
CA HIS A 388 -5.37 36.48 35.39
C HIS A 388 -4.44 37.27 34.47
#